data_AF-A0A8J2LQN4-F1
#
_entry.id   AF-A0A8J2LQN4-F1
#
_cell.length_a   1.000
_cell.length_b   1.000
_cell.length_c   1.000
_cell.angle_alpha   90.00
_cell.angle_beta   90.00
_cell.angle_gamma   90.00
#
_symmetry.space_group_name_H-M   'P 1'
#
loop_
_entity.id
_entity.type
_entity.pdbx_description
1 polymer ?
#
loop_
_entity_poly.entity_id
_entity_poly.type
_entity_poly.pdbx_seq_one_letter_code
_entity_poly.pdbx_strand_id
1 'polypeptide(L)'
;MGYPAQMPRGGAMTNGVGFRGSPRGGGGGFRGLSRGGGFLGSPRGGGRGGFGDRNGFAMGSFGDRRSGSSGGRGFRGGGGDGRGSGRGRSPRGRGSPRGRGRGGGIRGGRKVIIEPHRHEGVFIVKGKEDALGTRNLVVGESVYGEKRVSVENDDKEKVEYRIWNPFRSKLAASILGGLDDIHMKPGSKLLYLGAASGTTVSHCSDIVGPDGLVYAVEFSHRSGRDLLNIAKKRPNIIPIVEDARHPQKYRMLIGVVDTIFADVAQPDQARIVAINAHHFLKSGGHIVISIKANCIDSTAAPEAVFADEVNKLKEEKFKPREQVTLEPYERDHAVVVAEYRPLKKKQS
;
A
#
# COMPACT_ATOMS: atom_id res chain seq x y z
N MET A 1 45.26 10.11 -45.27
CA MET A 1 44.83 10.37 -46.67
C MET A 1 43.72 9.39 -46.97
N GLY A 2 42.51 9.74 -47.40
CA GLY A 2 41.99 11.06 -47.78
C GLY A 2 41.57 11.09 -49.26
N TYR A 3 40.34 11.55 -49.53
CA TYR A 3 39.67 11.80 -50.83
C TYR A 3 38.84 10.65 -51.46
N PRO A 4 37.75 10.98 -52.22
CA PRO A 4 36.47 10.26 -52.08
C PRO A 4 35.70 10.04 -53.41
N ALA A 5 34.43 9.63 -53.29
CA ALA A 5 33.25 9.94 -54.13
C ALA A 5 33.37 10.02 -55.68
N GLN A 6 32.53 9.23 -56.40
CA GLN A 6 31.31 9.72 -57.09
C GLN A 6 30.56 8.61 -57.87
N MET A 7 29.29 8.87 -58.21
CA MET A 7 28.40 8.02 -59.02
C MET A 7 28.67 8.18 -60.55
N PRO A 8 28.02 7.42 -61.46
CA PRO A 8 26.77 7.97 -62.03
C PRO A 8 25.67 6.97 -62.51
N ARG A 9 24.41 7.39 -62.28
CA ARG A 9 23.21 7.42 -63.17
C ARG A 9 22.74 6.21 -64.02
N GLY A 10 21.43 5.95 -63.90
CA GLY A 10 20.53 5.48 -64.97
C GLY A 10 19.44 4.51 -64.46
N GLY A 11 18.14 4.67 -64.70
CA GLY A 11 17.38 5.79 -65.29
C GLY A 11 15.87 5.50 -65.39
N ALA A 12 15.05 6.56 -65.37
CA ALA A 12 13.66 6.69 -65.86
C ALA A 12 12.48 5.82 -65.33
N MET A 13 11.31 6.51 -65.33
CA MET A 13 9.89 6.05 -65.37
C MET A 13 9.11 6.15 -64.04
N THR A 14 8.50 7.29 -63.68
CA THR A 14 7.33 8.03 -64.24
C THR A 14 6.00 7.69 -63.54
N ASN A 15 5.37 8.73 -62.98
CA ASN A 15 3.93 8.93 -62.71
C ASN A 15 3.23 7.91 -61.78
N GLY A 16 2.47 8.30 -60.74
CA GLY A 16 1.95 9.62 -60.37
C GLY A 16 0.46 9.77 -60.75
N VAL A 17 -0.30 10.45 -59.88
CA VAL A 17 -1.77 10.69 -59.95
C VAL A 17 -2.62 9.43 -59.63
N GLY A 18 -3.70 9.48 -58.85
CA GLY A 18 -4.24 10.56 -58.02
C GLY A 18 -5.78 10.68 -58.07
N PHE A 19 -6.39 10.78 -56.88
CA PHE A 19 -7.71 11.38 -56.58
C PHE A 19 -9.06 10.69 -56.92
N ARG A 20 -9.83 10.51 -55.82
CA ARG A 20 -11.28 10.73 -55.61
C ARG A 20 -12.31 10.44 -56.73
N GLY A 21 -13.31 9.64 -56.37
CA GLY A 21 -14.66 9.75 -56.92
C GLY A 21 -15.67 8.76 -56.33
N SER A 22 -16.52 9.19 -55.40
CA SER A 22 -17.80 8.51 -55.12
C SER A 22 -18.80 8.89 -56.21
N PRO A 23 -19.78 8.02 -56.59
CA PRO A 23 -21.10 8.24 -56.00
C PRO A 23 -22.01 6.99 -55.83
N ARG A 24 -22.97 7.13 -54.88
CA ARG A 24 -24.35 6.59 -54.86
C ARG A 24 -24.63 5.09 -55.13
N GLY A 25 -25.40 4.51 -54.20
CA GLY A 25 -26.51 3.60 -54.53
C GLY A 25 -26.65 2.38 -53.61
N GLY A 26 -27.74 2.28 -52.84
CA GLY A 26 -28.02 1.08 -52.03
C GLY A 26 -28.72 1.34 -50.69
N GLY A 27 -29.88 1.99 -50.69
CA GLY A 27 -30.68 2.16 -49.48
C GLY A 27 -31.49 0.89 -49.16
N GLY A 28 -31.15 0.19 -48.08
CA GLY A 28 -31.93 -0.94 -47.53
C GLY A 28 -32.44 -0.60 -46.14
N GLY A 29 -33.71 -0.23 -46.02
CA GLY A 29 -34.32 0.10 -44.73
C GLY A 29 -34.92 -1.12 -44.06
N PHE A 30 -34.54 -1.38 -42.80
CA PHE A 30 -35.32 -2.24 -41.89
C PHE A 30 -36.00 -1.36 -40.83
N ARG A 31 -37.30 -1.13 -41.01
CA ARG A 31 -38.17 -0.55 -39.97
C ARG A 31 -38.45 -1.59 -38.90
N GLY A 32 -38.54 -1.16 -37.65
CA GLY A 32 -38.79 -2.03 -36.51
C GLY A 32 -40.19 -2.64 -36.50
N LEU A 33 -40.30 -3.77 -35.81
CA LEU A 33 -41.56 -4.42 -35.45
C LEU A 33 -41.74 -4.35 -33.93
N SER A 34 -42.41 -3.31 -33.46
CA SER A 34 -42.98 -3.28 -32.11
C SER A 34 -44.34 -3.97 -32.10
N ARG A 35 -44.37 -5.20 -31.60
CA ARG A 35 -45.53 -5.93 -31.06
C ARG A 35 -45.00 -6.86 -29.97
N GLY A 36 -45.62 -7.01 -28.80
CA GLY A 36 -46.83 -6.35 -28.30
C GLY A 36 -47.41 -7.16 -27.12
N GLY A 37 -48.11 -6.49 -26.21
CA GLY A 37 -48.74 -7.10 -25.03
C GLY A 37 -47.77 -7.32 -23.84
N GLY A 38 -48.19 -7.20 -22.59
CA GLY A 38 -49.50 -6.72 -22.11
C GLY A 38 -49.88 -7.32 -20.75
N PHE A 39 -50.71 -6.56 -20.03
CA PHE A 39 -51.57 -6.98 -18.92
C PHE A 39 -50.98 -7.29 -17.53
N LEU A 40 -51.80 -6.88 -16.53
CA LEU A 40 -51.80 -7.23 -15.10
C LEU A 40 -50.61 -6.70 -14.27
N GLY A 41 -50.78 -5.89 -13.22
CA GLY A 41 -52.00 -5.44 -12.53
C GLY A 41 -51.99 -5.90 -11.06
N SER A 42 -51.52 -5.03 -10.17
CA SER A 42 -51.55 -5.25 -8.72
C SER A 42 -52.50 -4.23 -8.06
N PRO A 43 -53.61 -4.65 -7.44
CA PRO A 43 -54.57 -3.73 -6.83
C PRO A 43 -54.27 -3.43 -5.35
N ARG A 44 -54.62 -2.20 -4.95
CA ARG A 44 -55.24 -1.76 -3.67
C ARG A 44 -55.00 -2.53 -2.35
N GLY A 45 -54.74 -1.74 -1.31
CA GLY A 45 -55.17 -1.98 0.08
C GLY A 45 -54.01 -1.95 1.09
N GLY A 46 -54.06 -1.25 2.24
CA GLY A 46 -55.05 -0.33 2.79
C GLY A 46 -55.56 -0.74 4.18
N GLY A 47 -55.31 0.08 5.21
CA GLY A 47 -56.13 0.09 6.44
C GLY A 47 -55.47 -0.35 7.76
N ARG A 48 -55.34 0.62 8.69
CA ARG A 48 -55.64 0.58 10.14
C ARG A 48 -55.48 -0.73 10.93
N GLY A 49 -54.48 -0.76 11.82
CA GLY A 49 -54.60 -0.49 13.28
C GLY A 49 -55.41 -1.43 14.19
N GLY A 50 -54.99 -1.54 15.47
CA GLY A 50 -55.87 -1.98 16.57
C GLY A 50 -55.26 -2.93 17.61
N PHE A 51 -54.91 -2.37 18.77
CA PHE A 51 -54.91 -2.90 20.15
C PHE A 51 -55.37 -4.35 20.44
N GLY A 52 -54.74 -4.97 21.47
CA GLY A 52 -55.25 -6.21 22.08
C GLY A 52 -54.42 -6.78 23.24
N ASP A 53 -54.34 -6.07 24.38
CA ASP A 53 -53.75 -6.59 25.63
C ASP A 53 -54.53 -7.78 26.24
N ARG A 54 -53.82 -8.64 26.99
CA ARG A 54 -54.24 -9.30 28.26
C ARG A 54 -53.05 -10.03 28.88
N ASN A 55 -52.57 -9.59 30.05
CA ASN A 55 -52.93 -10.08 31.40
C ASN A 55 -52.31 -11.45 31.77
N GLY A 56 -51.72 -11.65 32.96
CA GLY A 56 -51.47 -10.68 34.04
C GLY A 56 -50.99 -11.32 35.35
N PHE A 57 -50.45 -10.46 36.22
CA PHE A 57 -50.38 -10.50 37.70
C PHE A 57 -50.37 -11.85 38.47
N ALA A 58 -49.35 -11.98 39.32
CA ALA A 58 -49.52 -12.54 40.67
C ALA A 58 -48.62 -11.78 41.67
N MET A 59 -49.21 -11.30 42.77
CA MET A 59 -48.53 -10.70 43.92
C MET A 59 -49.09 -11.37 45.18
N GLY A 60 -48.23 -11.75 46.14
CA GLY A 60 -48.67 -12.43 47.36
C GLY A 60 -47.57 -12.49 48.41
N SER A 61 -47.82 -11.84 49.55
CA SER A 61 -46.91 -11.71 50.71
C SER A 61 -47.15 -12.82 51.74
N PHE A 62 -46.25 -13.03 52.71
CA PHE A 62 -46.56 -13.05 54.17
C PHE A 62 -45.32 -13.38 55.05
N GLY A 63 -45.28 -12.78 56.26
CA GLY A 63 -44.45 -13.23 57.40
C GLY A 63 -43.12 -12.47 57.65
N ASP A 64 -42.86 -11.72 58.74
CA ASP A 64 -43.59 -10.85 59.69
C ASP A 64 -42.72 -10.72 60.97
N ARG A 65 -42.53 -9.50 61.51
CA ARG A 65 -41.91 -9.15 62.83
C ARG A 65 -40.39 -9.46 63.05
N ARG A 66 -39.61 -8.68 63.82
CA ARG A 66 -39.91 -7.77 64.96
C ARG A 66 -38.75 -6.75 65.23
N SER A 67 -39.08 -5.55 65.76
CA SER A 67 -38.30 -4.62 66.66
C SER A 67 -36.76 -4.66 66.71
N GLY A 68 -35.95 -3.57 66.76
CA GLY A 68 -36.10 -2.12 67.04
C GLY A 68 -34.70 -1.57 67.47
N SER A 69 -34.43 -0.35 67.96
CA SER A 69 -35.15 0.94 68.06
C SER A 69 -34.15 2.07 68.50
N SER A 70 -34.45 3.37 68.26
CA SER A 70 -33.67 4.59 68.69
C SER A 70 -32.30 4.82 67.99
N GLY A 71 -31.82 6.01 67.65
CA GLY A 71 -32.22 7.43 67.78
C GLY A 71 -30.94 8.31 67.70
N GLY A 72 -30.86 9.61 67.37
CA GLY A 72 -31.81 10.62 66.86
C GLY A 72 -31.31 12.04 67.17
N ARG A 73 -31.34 12.99 66.19
CA ARG A 73 -31.03 14.45 66.30
C ARG A 73 -29.53 14.80 66.53
N GLY A 74 -28.99 15.97 66.17
CA GLY A 74 -29.49 17.14 65.42
C GLY A 74 -28.63 18.41 65.67
N PHE A 75 -28.78 19.45 64.82
CA PHE A 75 -28.26 20.84 64.93
C PHE A 75 -26.74 21.11 64.78
N ARG A 76 -26.24 22.37 64.59
CA ARG A 76 -26.59 23.53 63.71
C ARG A 76 -25.61 24.71 64.00
N GLY A 77 -24.98 25.29 62.96
CA GLY A 77 -24.68 26.75 62.89
C GLY A 77 -23.31 27.31 63.35
N GLY A 78 -22.92 28.44 62.72
CA GLY A 78 -21.85 29.37 63.12
C GLY A 78 -20.51 29.23 62.37
N GLY A 79 -19.90 30.25 61.73
CA GLY A 79 -20.37 31.61 61.39
C GLY A 79 -19.32 32.71 61.61
N GLY A 80 -18.82 33.34 60.52
CA GLY A 80 -17.96 34.55 60.52
C GLY A 80 -16.48 34.34 60.91
N ASP A 81 -15.53 35.23 60.60
CA ASP A 81 -15.53 36.39 59.67
C ASP A 81 -14.09 36.93 59.48
N GLY A 82 -13.86 37.88 58.56
CA GLY A 82 -12.85 38.95 58.80
C GLY A 82 -11.47 38.94 58.12
N ARG A 83 -11.43 39.26 56.82
CA ARG A 83 -10.51 40.21 56.11
C ARG A 83 -9.19 40.67 56.78
N GLY A 84 -8.08 40.65 56.02
CA GLY A 84 -6.87 41.47 56.31
C GLY A 84 -5.79 41.42 55.22
N SER A 85 -5.25 42.57 54.79
CA SER A 85 -4.32 42.69 53.64
C SER A 85 -2.86 42.92 54.04
N GLY A 86 -1.89 42.46 53.23
CA GLY A 86 -0.45 42.72 53.46
C GLY A 86 0.44 42.30 52.29
N ARG A 87 1.36 43.18 51.85
CA ARG A 87 2.22 43.00 50.66
C ARG A 87 3.49 42.18 50.95
N GLY A 88 3.86 41.28 50.05
CA GLY A 88 5.19 40.64 49.99
C GLY A 88 5.58 40.32 48.54
N ARG A 89 6.78 40.71 48.10
CA ARG A 89 7.24 40.63 46.70
C ARG A 89 8.37 39.61 46.53
N SER A 90 8.49 39.05 45.32
CA SER A 90 9.68 38.37 44.74
C SER A 90 9.88 36.86 45.02
N PRO A 91 10.55 36.10 44.13
CA PRO A 91 10.62 36.26 42.66
C PRO A 91 10.43 34.95 41.86
N ARG A 92 10.30 35.11 40.52
CA ARG A 92 10.08 34.07 39.51
C ARG A 92 11.06 32.87 39.57
N GLY A 93 10.54 31.68 39.88
CA GLY A 93 11.24 30.38 39.77
C GLY A 93 10.92 29.62 38.48
N ARG A 94 11.69 29.92 37.42
CA ARG A 94 11.90 29.16 36.15
C ARG A 94 11.18 27.79 36.01
N GLY A 95 10.19 27.72 35.11
CA GLY A 95 9.50 26.46 34.80
C GLY A 95 10.39 25.40 34.16
N SER A 96 10.27 24.15 34.64
CA SER A 96 11.02 22.98 34.19
C SER A 96 10.73 22.65 32.72
N PRO A 97 11.75 22.63 31.82
CA PRO A 97 11.53 22.24 30.43
C PRO A 97 11.11 20.76 30.35
N ARG A 98 9.94 20.51 29.74
CA ARG A 98 9.44 19.15 29.45
C ARG A 98 10.54 18.30 28.81
N GLY A 99 10.70 17.08 29.32
CA GLY A 99 11.70 16.12 28.86
C GLY A 99 11.65 15.95 27.34
N ARG A 100 12.72 16.40 26.67
CA ARG A 100 12.85 16.35 25.21
C ARG A 100 13.14 14.90 24.83
N GLY A 101 12.10 14.16 24.45
CA GLY A 101 12.18 12.76 24.04
C GLY A 101 13.35 12.53 23.09
N ARG A 102 14.23 11.59 23.45
CA ARG A 102 15.53 11.35 22.82
C ARG A 102 15.40 10.55 21.51
N GLY A 103 14.51 11.00 20.63
CA GLY A 103 14.41 10.52 19.25
C GLY A 103 15.59 11.02 18.42
N GLY A 104 16.67 10.24 18.39
CA GLY A 104 17.77 10.43 17.46
C GLY A 104 17.26 10.30 16.04
N GLY A 105 17.39 11.37 15.26
CA GLY A 105 17.08 11.33 13.84
C GLY A 105 17.79 12.46 13.13
N ILE A 106 18.32 12.16 11.95
CA ILE A 106 19.07 13.07 11.07
C ILE A 106 18.43 14.47 11.06
N ARG A 107 19.13 15.48 11.59
CA ARG A 107 18.70 16.89 11.52
C ARG A 107 19.04 17.43 10.12
N GLY A 108 18.12 18.19 9.53
CA GLY A 108 18.36 18.85 8.23
C GLY A 108 19.54 19.83 8.28
N GLY A 109 20.12 20.11 7.10
CA GLY A 109 21.26 21.03 6.96
C GLY A 109 22.64 20.41 7.23
N ARG A 110 22.76 19.09 7.33
CA ARG A 110 24.06 18.39 7.39
C ARG A 110 24.48 17.92 5.99
N LYS A 111 25.77 18.04 5.69
CA LYS A 111 26.38 17.33 4.55
C LYS A 111 26.25 15.82 4.81
N VAL A 112 25.88 15.10 3.76
CA VAL A 112 25.74 13.64 3.73
C VAL A 112 26.37 13.14 2.44
N ILE A 113 26.84 11.89 2.45
CA ILE A 113 27.42 11.22 1.28
C ILE A 113 26.39 10.21 0.79
N ILE A 114 26.26 10.05 -0.53
CA ILE A 114 25.33 9.08 -1.11
C ILE A 114 26.16 8.00 -1.81
N GLU A 115 25.98 6.76 -1.38
CA GLU A 115 26.62 5.58 -1.97
C GLU A 115 25.54 4.65 -2.57
N PRO A 116 25.82 3.98 -3.69
CA PRO A 116 24.92 2.95 -4.21
C PRO A 116 24.86 1.74 -3.27
N HIS A 117 23.68 1.17 -3.08
CA HIS A 117 23.51 -0.10 -2.37
C HIS A 117 23.81 -1.28 -3.32
N ARG A 118 23.94 -2.51 -2.78
CA ARG A 118 24.03 -3.74 -3.60
C ARG A 118 22.79 -4.00 -4.48
N HIS A 119 21.66 -3.34 -4.19
CA HIS A 119 20.44 -3.44 -5.01
C HIS A 119 20.34 -2.22 -5.91
N GLU A 120 20.15 -2.48 -7.20
CA GLU A 120 19.98 -1.44 -8.22
C GLU A 120 18.82 -0.50 -7.86
N GLY A 121 19.01 0.82 -8.01
CA GLY A 121 18.01 1.84 -7.67
C GLY A 121 17.90 2.21 -6.18
N VAL A 122 18.61 1.51 -5.28
CA VAL A 122 18.65 1.78 -3.83
C VAL A 122 19.99 2.39 -3.43
N PHE A 123 19.98 3.32 -2.48
CA PHE A 123 21.16 4.08 -2.05
C PHE A 123 21.27 4.12 -0.52
N ILE A 124 22.50 4.23 -0.02
CA ILE A 124 22.81 4.53 1.37
C ILE A 124 23.17 6.01 1.48
N VAL A 125 22.40 6.74 2.29
CA VAL A 125 22.72 8.11 2.70
C VAL A 125 23.57 8.02 3.97
N LYS A 126 24.89 8.13 3.82
CA LYS A 126 25.83 8.14 4.95
C LYS A 126 25.88 9.50 5.63
N GLY A 127 25.91 9.47 6.96
CA GLY A 127 25.85 10.69 7.77
C GLY A 127 26.37 10.48 9.19
N LYS A 128 25.62 10.99 10.19
CA LYS A 128 25.84 10.61 11.59
C LYS A 128 25.21 9.25 11.92
N GLU A 129 24.09 8.99 11.27
CA GLU A 129 23.31 7.75 11.31
C GLU A 129 23.08 7.45 9.83
N ASP A 130 23.45 6.26 9.38
CA ASP A 130 23.26 5.87 7.99
C ASP A 130 21.79 5.53 7.74
N ALA A 131 21.28 5.90 6.58
CA ALA A 131 19.87 5.71 6.23
C ALA A 131 19.71 5.19 4.81
N LEU A 132 18.75 4.29 4.61
CA LEU A 132 18.36 3.85 3.27
C LEU A 132 17.63 4.97 2.53
N GLY A 133 17.80 5.05 1.21
CA GLY A 133 17.08 6.02 0.38
C GLY A 133 16.92 5.60 -1.07
N THR A 134 15.99 6.26 -1.75
CA THR A 134 15.68 6.07 -3.17
C THR A 134 15.80 7.40 -3.92
N ARG A 135 16.21 7.37 -5.19
CA ARG A 135 16.26 8.59 -6.04
C ARG A 135 14.83 9.05 -6.32
N ASN A 136 14.50 10.29 -5.97
CA ASN A 136 13.15 10.83 -6.13
C ASN A 136 12.82 11.04 -7.61
N LEU A 137 11.78 10.38 -8.10
CA LEU A 137 11.23 10.62 -9.45
C LEU A 137 10.55 12.00 -9.58
N VAL A 138 10.01 12.56 -8.48
CA VAL A 138 9.25 13.83 -8.46
C VAL A 138 9.94 14.83 -7.54
N VAL A 139 11.02 15.43 -8.05
CA VAL A 139 11.88 16.36 -7.31
C VAL A 139 11.07 17.52 -6.72
N GLY A 140 11.33 17.84 -5.45
CA GLY A 140 10.69 18.94 -4.73
C GLY A 140 9.54 18.51 -3.82
N GLU A 141 8.97 17.31 -4.01
CA GLU A 141 7.86 16.80 -3.21
C GLU A 141 8.21 15.59 -2.33
N SER A 142 7.64 15.55 -1.11
CA SER A 142 7.61 14.39 -0.21
C SER A 142 6.21 13.81 -0.15
N VAL A 143 6.08 12.48 -0.15
CA VAL A 143 4.78 11.78 -0.19
C VAL A 143 4.10 11.72 1.19
N TYR A 144 4.85 11.48 2.25
CA TYR A 144 4.34 11.26 3.61
C TYR A 144 5.12 12.06 4.69
N GLY A 145 5.81 13.12 4.28
CA GLY A 145 6.61 13.98 5.17
C GLY A 145 7.98 13.39 5.54
N GLU A 146 8.47 12.44 4.74
CA GLU A 146 9.83 11.91 4.82
C GLU A 146 10.90 12.98 4.58
N LYS A 147 12.08 12.75 5.15
CA LYS A 147 13.24 13.60 4.94
C LYS A 147 13.77 13.38 3.52
N ARG A 148 14.22 14.47 2.91
CA ARG A 148 14.80 14.49 1.57
C ARG A 148 16.22 15.07 1.62
N VAL A 149 17.03 14.64 0.67
CA VAL A 149 18.43 15.04 0.50
C VAL A 149 18.59 15.47 -0.95
N SER A 150 18.82 16.76 -1.17
CA SER A 150 19.20 17.30 -2.47
C SER A 150 20.71 17.27 -2.63
N VAL A 151 21.21 16.70 -3.73
CA VAL A 151 22.59 16.78 -4.17
C VAL A 151 22.61 17.47 -5.53
N GLU A 152 23.53 18.41 -5.71
CA GLU A 152 23.86 18.95 -7.04
C GLU A 152 24.99 18.07 -7.60
N ASN A 153 24.74 17.42 -8.74
CA ASN A 153 25.80 16.74 -9.50
C ASN A 153 26.71 17.77 -10.20
N ASP A 154 27.86 17.33 -10.72
CA ASP A 154 28.82 18.18 -11.42
C ASP A 154 28.19 18.93 -12.63
N ASP A 155 27.19 18.32 -13.28
CA ASP A 155 26.38 18.91 -14.36
C ASP A 155 25.35 19.96 -13.88
N LYS A 156 25.34 20.30 -12.58
CA LYS A 156 24.38 21.19 -11.89
C LYS A 156 22.93 20.69 -11.86
N GLU A 157 22.67 19.46 -12.28
CA GLU A 157 21.37 18.83 -12.06
C GLU A 157 21.13 18.56 -10.57
N LYS A 158 19.97 19.00 -10.08
CA LYS A 158 19.51 18.77 -8.71
C LYS A 158 18.86 17.40 -8.59
N VAL A 159 19.65 16.41 -8.21
CA VAL A 159 19.14 15.08 -7.88
C VAL A 159 18.68 15.08 -6.43
N GLU A 160 17.43 14.67 -6.21
CA GLU A 160 16.89 14.52 -4.86
C GLU A 160 16.74 13.04 -4.50
N TYR A 161 17.03 12.72 -3.25
CA TYR A 161 16.88 11.39 -2.67
C TYR A 161 15.91 11.46 -1.49
N ARG A 162 15.05 10.45 -1.37
CA ARG A 162 14.05 10.31 -0.29
C ARG A 162 14.52 9.28 0.71
N ILE A 163 14.54 9.62 1.99
CA ILE A 163 14.90 8.67 3.05
C ILE A 163 13.76 7.66 3.21
N TRP A 164 14.11 6.38 3.12
CA TRP A 164 13.18 5.26 3.22
C TRP A 164 13.27 4.66 4.63
N ASN A 165 12.15 4.68 5.37
CA ASN A 165 12.11 4.27 6.77
C ASN A 165 11.77 2.76 6.91
N PRO A 166 12.68 1.91 7.43
CA PRO A 166 12.42 0.48 7.63
C PRO A 166 11.29 0.22 8.64
N PHE A 167 11.11 1.06 9.67
CA PHE A 167 10.00 0.96 10.63
C PHE A 167 8.61 1.33 10.05
N ARG A 168 8.52 1.63 8.75
CA ARG A 168 7.26 1.90 8.03
C ARG A 168 7.10 1.06 6.77
N SER A 169 8.10 0.27 6.40
CA SER A 169 8.16 -0.36 5.09
C SER A 169 8.93 -1.67 5.18
N LYS A 170 8.20 -2.77 5.08
CA LYS A 170 8.70 -4.14 5.24
C LYS A 170 9.78 -4.49 4.21
N LEU A 171 9.69 -3.90 3.02
CA LEU A 171 10.71 -4.01 1.96
C LEU A 171 12.02 -3.27 2.32
N ALA A 172 11.96 -2.11 2.99
CA ALA A 172 13.17 -1.46 3.51
C ALA A 172 13.76 -2.25 4.69
N ALA A 173 12.91 -2.82 5.55
CA ALA A 173 13.34 -3.70 6.63
C ALA A 173 14.02 -4.97 6.10
N SER A 174 13.52 -5.61 5.04
CA SER A 174 14.17 -6.79 4.44
C SER A 174 15.49 -6.46 3.74
N ILE A 175 15.58 -5.32 3.04
CA ILE A 175 16.82 -4.84 2.43
C ILE A 175 17.92 -4.66 3.49
N LEU A 176 17.60 -4.03 4.62
CA LEU A 176 18.54 -3.86 5.75
C LEU A 176 18.77 -5.16 6.55
N GLY A 177 17.77 -6.05 6.59
CA GLY A 177 17.84 -7.37 7.23
C GLY A 177 18.69 -8.39 6.48
N GLY A 178 19.23 -8.06 5.30
CA GLY A 178 20.21 -8.88 4.60
C GLY A 178 19.72 -9.53 3.31
N LEU A 179 18.48 -9.33 2.88
CA LEU A 179 17.88 -9.99 1.70
C LEU A 179 18.73 -9.92 0.41
N ASP A 180 19.11 -11.05 -0.18
CA ASP A 180 20.09 -11.13 -1.29
C ASP A 180 19.65 -10.40 -2.57
N ASP A 181 18.43 -10.63 -3.05
CA ASP A 181 17.84 -9.90 -4.18
C ASP A 181 16.34 -9.61 -3.97
N ILE A 182 15.95 -8.36 -4.20
CA ILE A 182 14.54 -7.91 -4.21
C ILE A 182 13.85 -8.17 -5.55
N HIS A 183 14.62 -8.48 -6.61
CA HIS A 183 14.17 -8.68 -7.98
C HIS A 183 13.37 -7.49 -8.58
N MET A 184 13.59 -6.27 -8.08
CA MET A 184 12.98 -5.02 -8.55
C MET A 184 14.06 -4.13 -9.17
N LYS A 185 14.51 -4.48 -10.38
CA LYS A 185 15.52 -3.70 -11.10
C LYS A 185 14.91 -2.46 -11.76
N PRO A 186 15.68 -1.39 -12.01
CA PRO A 186 15.26 -0.31 -12.90
C PRO A 186 14.75 -0.86 -14.24
N GLY A 187 13.62 -0.34 -14.73
CA GLY A 187 12.95 -0.82 -15.96
C GLY A 187 12.07 -2.08 -15.79
N SER A 188 12.05 -2.73 -14.61
CA SER A 188 11.22 -3.92 -14.38
C SER A 188 9.72 -3.59 -14.20
N LYS A 189 8.86 -4.59 -14.35
CA LYS A 189 7.42 -4.50 -14.09
C LYS A 189 7.07 -5.19 -12.77
N LEU A 190 6.58 -4.40 -11.82
CA LEU A 190 6.20 -4.84 -10.48
C LEU A 190 4.68 -4.85 -10.33
N LEU A 191 4.13 -5.94 -9.78
CA LEU A 191 2.78 -5.99 -9.22
C LEU A 191 2.86 -5.90 -7.69
N TYR A 192 2.31 -4.84 -7.11
CA TYR A 192 2.24 -4.63 -5.67
C TYR A 192 0.81 -4.96 -5.18
N LEU A 193 0.68 -6.00 -4.37
CA LEU A 193 -0.59 -6.41 -3.74
C LEU A 193 -0.66 -5.86 -2.31
N GLY A 194 -1.71 -5.11 -1.99
CA GLY A 194 -1.88 -4.46 -0.68
C GLY A 194 -1.17 -3.10 -0.62
N ALA A 195 -1.34 -2.26 -1.64
CA ALA A 195 -0.65 -0.98 -1.78
C ALA A 195 -0.97 0.05 -0.68
N ALA A 196 -2.07 -0.12 0.05
CA ALA A 196 -2.55 0.79 1.09
C ALA A 196 -2.58 2.25 0.62
N SER A 197 -1.99 3.16 1.38
CA SER A 197 -1.87 4.59 1.01
C SER A 197 -0.69 4.90 0.08
N GLY A 198 0.02 3.89 -0.44
CA GLY A 198 1.08 4.05 -1.43
C GLY A 198 2.46 4.51 -0.90
N THR A 199 2.68 4.48 0.42
CA THR A 199 3.97 4.90 1.03
C THR A 199 5.16 4.09 0.49
N THR A 200 5.14 2.76 0.63
CA THR A 200 6.17 1.86 0.06
C THR A 200 6.14 1.87 -1.46
N VAL A 201 4.95 1.87 -2.08
CA VAL A 201 4.76 1.91 -3.55
C VAL A 201 5.50 3.08 -4.18
N SER A 202 5.51 4.25 -3.51
CA SER A 202 6.26 5.42 -3.99
C SER A 202 7.79 5.20 -4.02
N HIS A 203 8.34 4.38 -3.13
CA HIS A 203 9.76 4.00 -3.15
C HIS A 203 10.02 2.88 -4.18
N CYS A 204 9.12 1.92 -4.36
CA CYS A 204 9.19 0.96 -5.47
C CYS A 204 9.18 1.68 -6.84
N SER A 205 8.35 2.71 -6.99
CA SER A 205 8.29 3.60 -8.17
C SER A 205 9.59 4.38 -8.39
N ASP A 206 10.29 4.81 -7.33
CA ASP A 206 11.62 5.42 -7.44
C ASP A 206 12.68 4.41 -7.92
N ILE A 207 12.67 3.18 -7.40
CA ILE A 207 13.64 2.11 -7.72
C ILE A 207 13.47 1.62 -9.17
N VAL A 208 12.23 1.34 -9.55
CA VAL A 208 11.86 0.86 -10.90
C VAL A 208 12.09 1.95 -11.96
N GLY A 209 12.04 3.23 -11.57
CA GLY A 209 12.33 4.35 -12.46
C GLY A 209 11.27 4.60 -13.54
N PRO A 210 11.52 5.53 -14.48
CA PRO A 210 10.54 5.96 -15.48
C PRO A 210 10.22 4.90 -16.54
N ASP A 211 11.17 4.01 -16.86
CA ASP A 211 11.03 3.02 -17.93
C ASP A 211 10.27 1.74 -17.51
N GLY A 212 10.15 1.51 -16.19
CA GLY A 212 9.40 0.39 -15.63
C GLY A 212 8.01 0.80 -15.14
N LEU A 213 7.24 -0.18 -14.64
CA LEU A 213 5.84 0.03 -14.22
C LEU A 213 5.55 -0.61 -12.87
N VAL A 214 4.76 0.07 -12.04
CA VAL A 214 4.27 -0.44 -10.76
C VAL A 214 2.74 -0.49 -10.78
N TYR A 215 2.18 -1.69 -10.92
CA TYR A 215 0.75 -1.95 -10.78
C TYR A 215 0.43 -2.06 -9.29
N ALA A 216 -0.32 -1.10 -8.74
CA ALA A 216 -0.58 -1.01 -7.31
C ALA A 216 -2.04 -1.38 -7.00
N VAL A 217 -2.27 -2.60 -6.50
CA VAL A 217 -3.59 -3.13 -6.17
C VAL A 217 -3.94 -2.83 -4.71
N GLU A 218 -5.08 -2.19 -4.49
CA GLU A 218 -5.60 -1.86 -3.16
C GLU A 218 -7.12 -2.05 -3.10
N PHE A 219 -7.62 -2.69 -2.04
CA PHE A 219 -9.06 -2.93 -1.89
C PHE A 219 -9.81 -1.73 -1.29
N SER A 220 -9.20 -1.01 -0.35
CA SER A 220 -9.85 0.10 0.36
C SER A 220 -10.05 1.32 -0.52
N HIS A 221 -11.29 1.73 -0.76
CA HIS A 221 -11.59 3.01 -1.44
C HIS A 221 -11.04 4.25 -0.72
N ARG A 222 -10.79 4.19 0.61
CA ARG A 222 -10.16 5.30 1.32
C ARG A 222 -8.68 5.39 0.95
N SER A 223 -7.95 4.28 1.14
CA SER A 223 -6.52 4.19 0.84
C SER A 223 -6.24 4.40 -0.65
N GLY A 224 -7.13 3.91 -1.52
CA GLY A 224 -7.11 4.10 -2.96
C GLY A 224 -7.19 5.58 -3.40
N ARG A 225 -7.83 6.48 -2.63
CA ARG A 225 -7.81 7.93 -2.91
C ARG A 225 -6.42 8.52 -2.72
N ASP A 226 -5.72 8.11 -1.68
CA ASP A 226 -4.35 8.56 -1.40
C ASP A 226 -3.38 7.98 -2.44
N LEU A 227 -3.52 6.69 -2.77
CA LEU A 227 -2.78 6.03 -3.85
C LEU A 227 -3.00 6.70 -5.22
N LEU A 228 -4.23 7.07 -5.56
CA LEU A 228 -4.56 7.84 -6.77
C LEU A 228 -3.89 9.22 -6.78
N ASN A 229 -3.78 9.89 -5.63
CA ASN A 229 -3.11 11.19 -5.54
C ASN A 229 -1.59 11.10 -5.72
N ILE A 230 -0.98 9.97 -5.32
CA ILE A 230 0.43 9.66 -5.60
C ILE A 230 0.62 9.33 -7.09
N ALA A 231 -0.24 8.49 -7.67
CA ALA A 231 -0.17 8.08 -9.07
C ALA A 231 -0.32 9.26 -10.06
N LYS A 232 -1.16 10.25 -9.74
CA LYS A 232 -1.26 11.51 -10.54
C LYS A 232 0.08 12.23 -10.72
N LYS A 233 1.03 12.04 -9.80
CA LYS A 233 2.34 12.70 -9.80
C LYS A 233 3.45 11.77 -10.33
N ARG A 234 3.22 10.47 -10.30
CA ARG A 234 4.18 9.40 -10.63
C ARG A 234 3.61 8.55 -11.78
N PRO A 235 3.92 8.88 -13.04
CA PRO A 235 3.27 8.27 -14.20
C PRO A 235 3.56 6.77 -14.36
N ASN A 236 4.61 6.25 -13.69
CA ASN A 236 4.93 4.83 -13.67
C ASN A 236 4.07 4.01 -12.67
N ILE A 237 3.20 4.64 -11.88
CA ILE A 237 2.27 3.94 -10.98
C ILE A 237 0.89 3.84 -11.62
N ILE A 238 0.39 2.61 -11.77
CA ILE A 238 -0.98 2.32 -12.23
C ILE A 238 -1.79 1.86 -11.01
N PRO A 239 -2.66 2.72 -10.44
CA PRO A 239 -3.45 2.40 -9.26
C PRO A 239 -4.70 1.60 -9.65
N ILE A 240 -4.92 0.47 -8.97
CA ILE A 240 -6.04 -0.46 -9.24
C ILE A 240 -6.80 -0.65 -7.93
N VAL A 241 -8.01 -0.08 -7.87
CA VAL A 241 -8.87 -0.14 -6.66
C VAL A 241 -9.83 -1.32 -6.76
N GLU A 242 -9.32 -2.54 -6.54
CA GLU A 242 -10.06 -3.80 -6.65
C GLU A 242 -9.56 -4.85 -5.63
N ASP A 243 -10.35 -5.90 -5.43
CA ASP A 243 -10.01 -7.02 -4.55
C ASP A 243 -8.96 -7.95 -5.18
N ALA A 244 -7.79 -8.05 -4.54
CA ALA A 244 -6.69 -8.90 -4.94
C ALA A 244 -7.07 -10.40 -5.06
N ARG A 245 -8.12 -10.88 -4.37
CA ARG A 245 -8.64 -12.25 -4.49
C ARG A 245 -9.26 -12.57 -5.86
N HIS A 246 -9.58 -11.55 -6.66
CA HIS A 246 -10.35 -11.67 -7.90
C HIS A 246 -9.62 -11.06 -9.13
N PRO A 247 -8.41 -11.55 -9.50
CA PRO A 247 -7.60 -10.97 -10.57
C PRO A 247 -8.26 -10.92 -11.95
N GLN A 248 -9.27 -11.76 -12.21
CA GLN A 248 -10.10 -11.68 -13.41
C GLN A 248 -10.76 -10.31 -13.62
N LYS A 249 -11.02 -9.53 -12.56
CA LYS A 249 -11.65 -8.21 -12.65
C LYS A 249 -10.74 -7.16 -13.29
N TYR A 250 -9.45 -7.17 -12.95
CA TYR A 250 -8.46 -6.20 -13.43
C TYR A 250 -7.48 -6.79 -14.45
N ARG A 251 -7.75 -8.00 -14.96
CA ARG A 251 -6.92 -8.69 -15.98
C ARG A 251 -6.69 -7.88 -17.26
N MET A 252 -7.54 -6.90 -17.56
CA MET A 252 -7.42 -6.03 -18.73
C MET A 252 -6.45 -4.85 -18.51
N LEU A 253 -6.07 -4.58 -17.25
CA LEU A 253 -5.21 -3.46 -16.88
C LEU A 253 -3.74 -3.86 -16.72
N ILE A 254 -3.48 -5.11 -16.32
CA ILE A 254 -2.14 -5.61 -15.98
C ILE A 254 -1.61 -6.51 -17.10
N GLY A 255 -0.43 -6.18 -17.62
CA GLY A 255 0.32 -7.05 -18.52
C GLY A 255 1.12 -8.13 -17.78
N VAL A 256 1.98 -8.87 -18.48
CA VAL A 256 2.92 -9.79 -17.83
C VAL A 256 3.95 -8.97 -17.02
N VAL A 257 4.13 -9.33 -15.75
CA VAL A 257 5.04 -8.69 -14.78
C VAL A 257 6.26 -9.57 -14.49
N ASP A 258 7.33 -8.94 -14.03
CA ASP A 258 8.59 -9.60 -13.69
C ASP A 258 8.61 -10.11 -12.25
N THR A 259 8.03 -9.32 -11.34
CA THR A 259 8.05 -9.55 -9.89
C THR A 259 6.70 -9.17 -9.26
N ILE A 260 6.27 -9.92 -8.24
CA ILE A 260 5.15 -9.55 -7.36
C ILE A 260 5.67 -9.25 -5.96
N PHE A 261 5.29 -8.10 -5.38
CA PHE A 261 5.44 -7.83 -3.95
C PHE A 261 4.08 -7.94 -3.26
N ALA A 262 3.99 -8.69 -2.18
CA ALA A 262 2.74 -8.94 -1.47
C ALA A 262 2.82 -8.54 0.02
N ASP A 263 2.12 -7.46 0.37
CA ASP A 263 1.97 -6.95 1.75
C ASP A 263 0.50 -7.05 2.21
N VAL A 264 -0.14 -8.18 1.88
CA VAL A 264 -1.54 -8.46 2.17
C VAL A 264 -1.66 -9.25 3.47
N ALA A 265 -2.05 -8.59 4.56
CA ALA A 265 -2.29 -9.24 5.84
C ALA A 265 -3.67 -9.93 5.86
N GLN A 266 -3.76 -11.14 5.28
CA GLN A 266 -4.96 -12.00 5.28
C GLN A 266 -4.58 -13.47 5.53
N PRO A 267 -5.44 -14.31 6.14
CA PRO A 267 -5.15 -15.74 6.33
C PRO A 267 -5.03 -16.54 5.02
N ASP A 268 -5.63 -16.07 3.92
CA ASP A 268 -5.55 -16.70 2.59
C ASP A 268 -4.43 -16.10 1.71
N GLN A 269 -3.35 -15.58 2.31
CA GLN A 269 -2.27 -14.86 1.62
C GLN A 269 -1.60 -15.70 0.51
N ALA A 270 -1.13 -16.92 0.81
CA ALA A 270 -0.54 -17.80 -0.21
C ALA A 270 -1.46 -18.00 -1.44
N ARG A 271 -2.76 -18.22 -1.21
CA ARG A 271 -3.76 -18.38 -2.28
C ARG A 271 -3.92 -17.11 -3.13
N ILE A 272 -3.98 -15.93 -2.49
CA ILE A 272 -4.06 -14.63 -3.19
C ILE A 272 -2.82 -14.43 -4.08
N VAL A 273 -1.62 -14.68 -3.55
CA VAL A 273 -0.36 -14.55 -4.30
C VAL A 273 -0.29 -15.57 -5.44
N ALA A 274 -0.68 -16.82 -5.19
CA ALA A 274 -0.68 -17.88 -6.19
C ALA A 274 -1.57 -17.56 -7.40
N ILE A 275 -2.84 -17.20 -7.17
CA ILE A 275 -3.77 -16.88 -8.26
C ILE A 275 -3.26 -15.65 -9.04
N ASN A 276 -2.74 -14.62 -8.36
CA ASN A 276 -2.15 -13.46 -9.05
C ASN A 276 -0.93 -13.82 -9.91
N ALA A 277 -0.02 -14.65 -9.40
CA ALA A 277 1.12 -15.14 -10.18
C ALA A 277 0.68 -15.96 -11.39
N HIS A 278 -0.35 -16.80 -11.25
CA HIS A 278 -0.90 -17.60 -12.34
C HIS A 278 -1.50 -16.75 -13.47
N HIS A 279 -1.97 -15.54 -13.18
CA HIS A 279 -2.50 -14.61 -14.18
C HIS A 279 -1.45 -13.67 -14.79
N PHE A 280 -0.50 -13.18 -13.99
CA PHE A 280 0.36 -12.04 -14.40
C PHE A 280 1.86 -12.30 -14.36
N LEU A 281 2.36 -13.24 -13.56
CA LEU A 281 3.79 -13.41 -13.36
C LEU A 281 4.41 -14.27 -14.48
N LYS A 282 5.51 -13.79 -15.07
CA LYS A 282 6.29 -14.58 -16.04
C LYS A 282 6.83 -15.87 -15.41
N SER A 283 7.08 -16.89 -16.22
CA SER A 283 7.82 -18.09 -15.76
C SER A 283 9.28 -17.72 -15.50
N GLY A 284 9.83 -18.14 -14.35
CA GLY A 284 11.09 -17.60 -13.83
C GLY A 284 10.98 -16.16 -13.29
N GLY A 285 9.77 -15.64 -13.12
CA GLY A 285 9.50 -14.42 -12.36
C GLY A 285 9.55 -14.68 -10.86
N HIS A 286 9.64 -13.63 -10.06
CA HIS A 286 9.86 -13.74 -8.62
C HIS A 286 8.68 -13.21 -7.81
N ILE A 287 8.49 -13.75 -6.62
CA ILE A 287 7.60 -13.19 -5.60
C ILE A 287 8.39 -12.83 -4.37
N VAL A 288 8.01 -11.72 -3.75
CA VAL A 288 8.52 -11.25 -2.46
C VAL A 288 7.28 -11.08 -1.57
N ILE A 289 7.05 -12.04 -0.68
CA ILE A 289 5.87 -12.09 0.20
C ILE A 289 6.28 -11.68 1.61
N SER A 290 5.57 -10.69 2.17
CA SER A 290 5.72 -10.31 3.58
C SER A 290 4.68 -11.05 4.41
N ILE A 291 5.14 -12.04 5.18
CA ILE A 291 4.32 -12.90 6.02
C ILE A 291 4.31 -12.32 7.44
N LYS A 292 3.11 -12.14 8.00
CA LYS A 292 2.90 -11.74 9.40
C LYS A 292 2.17 -12.85 10.13
N ALA A 293 2.87 -13.58 11.01
CA ALA A 293 2.34 -14.78 11.65
C ALA A 293 0.99 -14.51 12.34
N ASN A 294 0.94 -13.49 13.20
CA ASN A 294 -0.24 -13.04 13.95
C ASN A 294 -1.47 -12.66 13.11
N CYS A 295 -1.37 -12.51 11.78
CA CYS A 295 -2.51 -12.25 10.90
C CYS A 295 -2.97 -13.47 10.09
N ILE A 296 -2.25 -14.58 10.17
CA ILE A 296 -2.61 -15.87 9.56
C ILE A 296 -3.12 -16.80 10.66
N ASP A 297 -2.34 -16.99 11.72
CA ASP A 297 -2.72 -17.71 12.93
C ASP A 297 -2.08 -17.02 14.14
N SER A 298 -2.91 -16.58 15.09
CA SER A 298 -2.47 -15.91 16.33
C SER A 298 -2.28 -16.87 17.51
N THR A 299 -2.43 -18.18 17.29
CA THR A 299 -2.33 -19.24 18.30
C THR A 299 -1.10 -20.13 18.09
N ALA A 300 -0.65 -20.29 16.84
CA ALA A 300 0.56 -21.00 16.48
C ALA A 300 1.84 -20.16 16.71
N ALA A 301 2.98 -20.84 16.86
CA ALA A 301 4.30 -20.18 16.91
C ALA A 301 4.66 -19.58 15.54
N PRO A 302 5.30 -18.40 15.46
CA PRO A 302 5.61 -17.74 14.19
C PRO A 302 6.38 -18.63 13.19
N GLU A 303 7.33 -19.43 13.68
CA GLU A 303 8.15 -20.33 12.88
C GLU A 303 7.32 -21.41 12.17
N ALA A 304 6.29 -21.94 12.86
CA ALA A 304 5.37 -22.90 12.28
C ALA A 304 4.51 -22.26 11.17
N VAL A 305 3.97 -21.06 11.43
CA VAL A 305 3.18 -20.30 10.44
C VAL A 305 4.01 -19.98 9.20
N PHE A 306 5.29 -19.61 9.37
CA PHE A 306 6.20 -19.39 8.24
C PHE A 306 6.47 -20.66 7.45
N ALA A 307 6.69 -21.80 8.12
CA ALA A 307 6.90 -23.09 7.45
C ALA A 307 5.66 -23.53 6.65
N ASP A 308 4.46 -23.33 7.21
CA ASP A 308 3.19 -23.69 6.56
C ASP A 308 2.90 -22.83 5.33
N GLU A 309 3.09 -21.50 5.39
CA GLU A 309 2.97 -20.64 4.20
C GLU A 309 4.01 -21.01 3.13
N VAL A 310 5.25 -21.31 3.53
CA VAL A 310 6.30 -21.78 2.62
C VAL A 310 5.92 -23.11 1.96
N ASN A 311 5.18 -24.00 2.64
CA ASN A 311 4.69 -25.24 2.07
C ASN A 311 3.52 -25.01 1.09
N LYS A 312 2.54 -24.17 1.43
CA LYS A 312 1.46 -23.76 0.50
C LYS A 312 2.01 -23.14 -0.79
N LEU A 313 3.09 -22.34 -0.69
CA LEU A 313 3.77 -21.79 -1.87
C LEU A 313 4.45 -22.87 -2.73
N LYS A 314 5.00 -23.94 -2.15
CA LYS A 314 5.56 -25.06 -2.92
C LYS A 314 4.48 -25.79 -3.72
N GLU A 315 3.31 -26.03 -3.12
CA GLU A 315 2.14 -26.64 -3.79
C GLU A 315 1.71 -25.81 -5.01
N GLU A 316 1.74 -24.48 -4.88
CA GLU A 316 1.40 -23.51 -5.93
C GLU A 316 2.52 -23.25 -6.97
N LYS A 317 3.50 -24.16 -7.07
CA LYS A 317 4.61 -24.18 -8.04
C LYS A 317 5.62 -23.03 -7.88
N PHE A 318 5.73 -22.46 -6.68
CA PHE A 318 6.85 -21.60 -6.33
C PHE A 318 8.00 -22.42 -5.75
N LYS A 319 9.23 -21.97 -6.03
CA LYS A 319 10.44 -22.48 -5.38
C LYS A 319 10.96 -21.41 -4.42
N PRO A 320 10.79 -21.56 -3.10
CA PRO A 320 11.44 -20.70 -2.10
C PRO A 320 12.94 -20.63 -2.36
N ARG A 321 13.49 -19.41 -2.30
CA ARG A 321 14.91 -19.10 -2.49
C ARG A 321 15.54 -18.59 -1.21
N GLU A 322 14.85 -17.70 -0.52
CA GLU A 322 15.37 -17.00 0.65
C GLU A 322 14.23 -16.72 1.65
N GLN A 323 14.56 -16.63 2.94
CA GLN A 323 13.67 -16.20 4.00
C GLN A 323 14.47 -15.36 5.01
N VAL A 324 13.98 -14.17 5.32
CA VAL A 324 14.60 -13.22 6.26
C VAL A 324 13.55 -12.74 7.26
N THR A 325 13.84 -12.84 8.55
CA THR A 325 13.00 -12.26 9.62
C THR A 325 13.25 -10.75 9.73
N LEU A 326 12.21 -9.96 10.03
CA LEU A 326 12.30 -8.49 10.05
C LEU A 326 12.67 -7.90 11.41
N GLU A 327 13.15 -8.71 12.35
CA GLU A 327 13.67 -8.21 13.62
C GLU A 327 15.00 -7.46 13.38
N PRO A 328 15.19 -6.25 13.95
CA PRO A 328 14.46 -5.64 15.06
C PRO A 328 13.34 -4.66 14.67
N TYR A 329 12.97 -4.54 13.39
CA TYR A 329 12.02 -3.53 12.90
C TYR A 329 10.55 -3.90 13.14
N GLU A 330 10.17 -5.14 12.80
CA GLU A 330 8.82 -5.67 13.00
C GLU A 330 8.91 -7.09 13.60
N ARG A 331 8.23 -7.30 14.74
CA ARG A 331 8.15 -8.62 15.42
C ARG A 331 7.19 -9.55 14.71
N ASP A 332 7.45 -10.85 14.73
CA ASP A 332 6.61 -11.90 14.13
C ASP A 332 6.34 -11.70 12.61
N HIS A 333 7.28 -11.04 11.92
CA HIS A 333 7.26 -10.85 10.47
C HIS A 333 8.48 -11.50 9.81
N ALA A 334 8.25 -12.15 8.67
CA ALA A 334 9.28 -12.67 7.79
C ALA A 334 8.97 -12.29 6.34
N VAL A 335 10.01 -11.98 5.56
CA VAL A 335 9.92 -11.85 4.12
C VAL A 335 10.48 -13.12 3.49
N VAL A 336 9.71 -13.74 2.60
CA VAL A 336 10.12 -14.90 1.80
C VAL A 336 10.23 -14.46 0.35
N VAL A 337 11.32 -14.87 -0.31
CA VAL A 337 11.51 -14.72 -1.75
C VAL A 337 11.38 -16.09 -2.40
N ALA A 338 10.58 -16.19 -3.46
CA ALA A 338 10.40 -17.43 -4.20
C ALA A 338 10.30 -17.20 -5.71
N GLU A 339 10.79 -18.16 -6.48
CA GLU A 339 10.77 -18.15 -7.95
C GLU A 339 9.56 -18.92 -8.47
N TYR A 340 8.76 -18.32 -9.35
CA TYR A 340 7.57 -18.94 -9.93
C TYR A 340 7.91 -19.79 -11.14
N ARG A 341 7.55 -21.08 -11.11
CA ARG A 341 7.81 -22.05 -12.19
C ARG A 341 9.26 -21.96 -12.70
N PRO A 342 10.26 -22.28 -11.85
CA PRO A 342 11.66 -22.11 -12.18
C PRO A 342 12.00 -22.81 -13.49
N LEU A 343 12.61 -22.07 -14.42
CA LEU A 343 13.01 -22.61 -15.70
C LEU A 343 14.10 -23.67 -15.47
N LYS A 344 13.91 -24.88 -16.03
CA LYS A 344 14.97 -25.89 -16.03
C LYS A 344 16.18 -25.27 -16.73
N LYS A 345 17.31 -25.16 -16.02
CA LYS A 345 18.60 -24.81 -16.66
C LYS A 345 18.79 -25.79 -17.81
N LYS A 346 18.96 -25.28 -19.03
CA LYS A 346 19.54 -26.10 -20.11
C LYS A 346 20.91 -26.55 -19.60
N GLN A 347 21.11 -27.86 -19.50
CA GLN A 347 22.45 -28.40 -19.38
C GLN A 347 23.16 -28.08 -20.70
N SER A 348 24.19 -27.25 -20.61
CA SER A 348 25.12 -26.89 -21.68
C SER A 348 26.30 -27.84 -21.68
#